data_AF-A0A1Q9EW53-F1
#
_entry.id   AF-A0A1Q9EW53-F1
#
_cell.length_a   1.000
_cell.length_b   1.000
_cell.length_c   1.000
_cell.angle_alpha   90.00
_cell.angle_beta   90.00
_cell.angle_gamma   90.00
#
_symmetry.space_group_name_H-M   'P 1'
#
loop_
_entity.id
_entity.type
_entity.pdbx_description
1 polymer ?
#
loop_
_entity_poly.entity_id
_entity_poly.type
_entity_poly.pdbx_seq_one_letter_code
_entity_poly.pdbx_strand_id
1 'polypeptide(L)'
;MLTFRILRAKFYDCADEDLEAVRVSLKFTMFTVGGQTIQQLRGAPMGSHFSPAACHAVVSRYEHMYFGHCLLQSAKMPTFGLVVRYVDNRLGWLHRSHDNQLVVQAFLHQDMYIPPIVLEYEDGNVFLVFEVDPIARTVSYVQPDASWKFLRRLSAANTRTLLSSFRSRAHLITRASWPKEQCDRDLQVLRKAYLDQEYDERLLSPILRHIRFQADFRHPSQPE
;
A
#
# COMPACT_ATOMS: atom_id res chain seq x y z
N MET A 1 10.74 -21.07 -13.02
CA MET A 1 9.53 -21.17 -13.86
C MET A 1 8.35 -20.71 -13.02
N LEU A 2 7.84 -19.50 -13.24
CA LEU A 2 6.63 -18.99 -12.59
C LEU A 2 5.77 -18.30 -13.64
N THR A 3 4.65 -18.94 -13.93
CA THR A 3 3.66 -18.55 -14.93
C THR A 3 2.83 -17.40 -14.37
N PHE A 4 2.87 -16.22 -15.00
CA PHE A 4 1.90 -15.15 -14.70
C PHE A 4 0.80 -15.15 -15.76
N ARG A 5 -0.44 -15.39 -15.28
CA ARG A 5 -1.66 -15.10 -16.04
C ARG A 5 -1.78 -13.59 -16.15
N ILE A 6 -1.47 -13.05 -17.33
CA ILE A 6 -1.89 -11.69 -17.69
C ILE A 6 -3.41 -11.70 -17.71
N LEU A 7 -4.05 -11.11 -16.71
CA LEU A 7 -5.42 -10.65 -16.85
C LEU A 7 -5.36 -9.50 -17.85
N ARG A 8 -5.60 -9.83 -19.12
CA ARG A 8 -5.99 -8.85 -20.13
C ARG A 8 -7.29 -8.23 -19.63
N ALA A 9 -7.19 -7.14 -18.88
CA ALA A 9 -8.30 -6.21 -18.74
C ALA A 9 -8.49 -5.60 -20.13
N LYS A 10 -9.31 -6.27 -20.94
CA LYS A 10 -9.97 -5.59 -22.05
C LYS A 10 -10.85 -4.54 -21.36
N PHE A 11 -10.48 -3.27 -21.46
CA PHE A 11 -11.46 -2.20 -21.42
C PHE A 11 -12.32 -2.42 -22.66
N TYR A 12 -13.33 -3.28 -22.52
CA TYR A 12 -14.45 -3.30 -23.43
C TYR A 12 -15.07 -1.90 -23.37
N ASP A 13 -15.48 -1.39 -24.53
CA ASP A 13 -16.14 -0.10 -24.72
C ASP A 13 -16.87 0.35 -23.46
N CYS A 14 -16.27 1.33 -22.77
CA CYS A 14 -16.88 1.99 -21.62
C CYS A 14 -18.12 2.69 -22.19
N ALA A 15 -19.28 2.09 -21.98
CA ALA A 15 -20.56 2.63 -22.42
C ALA A 15 -20.69 4.07 -21.90
N ASP A 16 -21.24 4.97 -22.72
CA ASP A 16 -21.41 6.39 -22.39
C ASP A 16 -22.08 6.63 -21.02
N GLU A 17 -22.84 5.65 -20.51
CA GLU A 17 -23.48 5.63 -19.19
C GLU A 17 -22.47 5.67 -18.01
N ASP A 18 -21.34 4.97 -18.10
CA ASP A 18 -20.32 4.95 -17.03
C ASP A 18 -19.59 6.31 -16.94
N LEU A 19 -19.36 6.95 -18.10
CA LEU A 19 -18.80 8.30 -18.19
C LEU A 19 -19.77 9.36 -17.65
N GLU A 20 -21.07 9.21 -17.88
CA GLU A 20 -22.07 10.10 -17.30
C GLU A 20 -22.23 9.90 -15.79
N ALA A 21 -22.14 8.66 -15.28
CA ALA A 21 -22.11 8.41 -13.85
C ALA A 21 -20.91 9.07 -13.16
N VAL A 22 -19.71 9.00 -13.76
CA VAL A 22 -18.51 9.73 -13.32
C VAL A 22 -18.78 11.23 -13.30
N ARG A 23 -19.32 11.77 -14.40
CA ARG A 23 -19.56 13.21 -14.56
C ARG A 23 -20.58 13.72 -13.54
N VAL A 24 -21.65 12.99 -13.31
CA VAL A 24 -22.69 13.29 -12.32
C VAL A 24 -22.10 13.23 -10.90
N SER A 25 -21.37 12.16 -10.57
CA SER A 25 -20.74 12.02 -9.25
C SER A 25 -19.79 13.17 -8.93
N LEU A 26 -18.99 13.62 -9.91
CA LEU A 26 -18.09 14.76 -9.76
C LEU A 26 -18.85 16.10 -9.68
N LYS A 27 -19.92 16.30 -10.47
CA LYS A 27 -20.71 17.54 -10.47
C LYS A 27 -21.41 17.82 -9.13
N PHE A 28 -21.85 16.78 -8.44
CA PHE A 28 -22.55 16.88 -7.15
C PHE A 28 -21.60 16.77 -5.95
N THR A 29 -20.29 16.92 -6.17
CA THR A 29 -19.34 16.91 -5.07
C THR A 29 -19.39 18.24 -4.32
N MET A 30 -20.05 18.24 -3.16
CA MET A 30 -20.14 19.38 -2.26
C MET A 30 -19.66 18.96 -0.87
N PHE A 31 -18.99 19.86 -0.17
CA PHE A 31 -18.60 19.67 1.23
C PHE A 31 -18.89 20.93 2.04
N THR A 32 -19.11 20.77 3.34
CA THR A 32 -19.44 21.89 4.23
C THR A 32 -18.27 22.20 5.16
N VAL A 33 -17.81 23.45 5.18
CA VAL A 33 -16.77 23.95 6.10
C VAL A 33 -17.30 25.19 6.80
N GLY A 34 -17.27 25.20 8.15
CA GLY A 34 -17.72 26.36 8.92
C GLY A 34 -19.17 26.79 8.66
N GLY A 35 -20.04 25.85 8.30
CA GLY A 35 -21.45 26.13 7.94
C GLY A 35 -21.68 26.63 6.51
N GLN A 36 -20.62 26.77 5.70
CA GLN A 36 -20.72 27.12 4.28
C GLN A 36 -20.58 25.87 3.42
N THR A 37 -21.44 25.73 2.41
CA THR A 37 -21.34 24.65 1.42
C THR A 37 -20.49 25.10 0.24
N ILE A 38 -19.43 24.35 -0.03
CA ILE A 38 -18.47 24.60 -1.09
C ILE A 38 -18.62 23.51 -2.16
N GLN A 39 -18.69 23.91 -3.42
CA GLN A 39 -18.68 22.97 -4.55
C GLN A 39 -17.24 22.68 -4.97
N GLN A 40 -16.89 21.40 -5.03
CA GLN A 40 -15.59 20.97 -5.53
C GLN A 40 -15.61 20.94 -7.06
N LEU A 41 -14.77 21.76 -7.69
CA LEU A 41 -14.69 21.83 -9.15
C LEU A 41 -13.74 20.78 -9.76
N ARG A 42 -12.81 20.24 -8.97
CA ARG A 42 -11.78 19.28 -9.40
C ARG A 42 -11.47 18.26 -8.30
N GLY A 43 -11.08 17.06 -8.72
CA GLY A 43 -10.78 15.94 -7.82
C GLY A 43 -12.01 15.10 -7.51
N ALA A 44 -11.80 13.86 -7.12
CA ALA A 44 -12.87 12.97 -6.70
C ALA A 44 -13.15 13.14 -5.18
N PRO A 45 -14.41 13.11 -4.72
CA PRO A 45 -14.74 13.26 -3.31
C PRO A 45 -14.11 12.18 -2.44
N MET A 46 -13.44 12.59 -1.36
CA MET A 46 -13.08 11.66 -0.28
C MET A 46 -14.35 11.09 0.36
N GLY A 47 -14.42 9.77 0.51
CA GLY A 47 -15.57 9.07 1.10
C GLY A 47 -16.65 8.61 0.12
N SER A 48 -16.60 9.03 -1.16
CA SER A 48 -17.47 8.43 -2.18
C SER A 48 -16.97 7.04 -2.56
N HIS A 49 -17.89 6.09 -2.65
CA HIS A 49 -17.61 4.71 -3.08
C HIS A 49 -17.02 4.62 -4.48
N PHE A 50 -17.28 5.61 -5.33
CA PHE A 50 -16.82 5.64 -6.72
C PHE A 50 -15.40 6.21 -6.87
N SER A 51 -15.01 7.14 -5.99
CA SER A 51 -13.76 7.90 -6.12
C SER A 51 -12.49 7.04 -6.21
N PRO A 52 -12.31 5.96 -5.42
CA PRO A 52 -11.13 5.10 -5.55
C PRO A 52 -10.98 4.48 -6.94
N ALA A 53 -12.09 4.03 -7.54
CA ALA A 53 -12.07 3.40 -8.87
C ALA A 53 -11.74 4.44 -9.95
N ALA A 54 -12.36 5.62 -9.88
CA ALA A 54 -12.09 6.72 -10.81
C ALA A 54 -10.62 7.18 -10.76
N CYS A 55 -10.09 7.43 -9.55
CA CYS A 55 -8.70 7.82 -9.36
C CYS A 55 -7.74 6.72 -9.88
N HIS A 56 -8.04 5.45 -9.59
CA HIS A 56 -7.24 4.33 -10.07
C HIS A 56 -7.22 4.25 -11.60
N ALA A 57 -8.37 4.44 -12.28
CA ALA A 57 -8.46 4.40 -13.73
C ALA A 57 -7.63 5.50 -14.40
N VAL A 58 -7.71 6.74 -13.88
CA VAL A 58 -6.94 7.88 -14.38
C VAL A 58 -5.44 7.63 -14.24
N VAL A 59 -4.99 7.26 -13.03
CA VAL A 59 -3.56 6.99 -12.75
C VAL A 59 -3.04 5.85 -13.61
N SER A 60 -3.78 4.74 -13.72
CA SER A 60 -3.38 3.59 -14.55
C SER A 60 -3.26 3.96 -16.03
N ARG A 61 -4.06 4.91 -16.54
CA ARG A 61 -3.92 5.41 -17.91
C ARG A 61 -2.62 6.19 -18.10
N TYR A 62 -2.27 7.07 -17.17
CA TYR A 62 -0.99 7.80 -17.20
C TYR A 62 0.21 6.85 -17.16
N GLU A 63 0.19 5.88 -16.25
CA GLU A 63 1.26 4.88 -16.13
C GLU A 63 1.37 4.04 -17.40
N HIS A 64 0.25 3.60 -17.98
CA HIS A 64 0.24 2.84 -19.22
C HIS A 64 0.82 3.64 -20.40
N MET A 65 0.42 4.91 -20.54
CA MET A 65 0.98 5.81 -21.56
C MET A 65 2.48 6.04 -21.33
N TYR A 66 2.90 6.23 -20.09
CA TYR A 66 4.29 6.42 -19.72
C TYR A 66 5.14 5.21 -20.11
N PHE A 67 4.79 4.01 -19.64
CA PHE A 67 5.53 2.78 -19.98
C PHE A 67 5.45 2.46 -21.48
N GLY A 68 4.32 2.73 -22.13
CA GLY A 68 4.17 2.60 -23.58
C GLY A 68 5.13 3.54 -24.34
N HIS A 69 5.28 4.78 -23.91
CA HIS A 69 6.22 5.72 -24.50
C HIS A 69 7.68 5.29 -24.29
N CYS A 70 7.99 4.80 -23.09
CA CYS A 70 9.32 4.27 -22.77
C CYS A 70 9.69 3.08 -23.67
N LEU A 71 8.74 2.17 -23.89
CA LEU A 71 8.86 1.01 -24.80
C LEU A 71 9.15 1.44 -26.24
N LEU A 72 8.52 2.52 -26.69
CA LEU A 72 8.69 3.01 -28.07
C LEU A 72 10.00 3.79 -28.26
N GLN A 73 10.50 4.46 -27.23
CA GLN A 73 11.70 5.31 -27.32
C GLN A 73 13.01 4.61 -26.95
N SER A 74 12.98 3.55 -26.15
CA SER A 74 14.19 2.89 -25.66
C SER A 74 14.38 1.51 -26.28
N ALA A 75 15.46 1.34 -27.06
CA ALA A 75 15.92 0.01 -27.51
C ALA A 75 16.34 -0.91 -26.34
N LYS A 76 16.61 -0.32 -25.17
CA LYS A 76 16.84 -1.01 -23.90
C LYS A 76 15.83 -0.51 -22.88
N MET A 77 14.70 -1.19 -22.77
CA MET A 77 13.75 -0.93 -21.71
C MET A 77 14.43 -0.98 -20.34
N PRO A 78 14.12 -0.05 -19.42
CA PRO A 78 14.40 -0.27 -18.02
C PRO A 78 13.67 -1.55 -17.65
N THR A 79 14.43 -2.59 -17.29
CA THR A 79 13.84 -3.82 -16.79
C THR A 79 13.39 -3.56 -15.36
N PHE A 80 12.25 -2.89 -15.21
CA PHE A 80 11.50 -2.98 -13.97
C PHE A 80 11.16 -4.45 -13.77
N GLY A 81 11.69 -5.05 -12.71
CA GLY A 81 11.34 -6.41 -12.33
C GLY A 81 9.90 -6.47 -11.83
N LEU A 82 9.47 -5.41 -11.14
CA LEU A 82 8.13 -5.26 -10.61
C LEU A 82 7.82 -3.77 -10.38
N VAL A 83 6.61 -3.33 -10.72
CA VAL A 83 6.05 -2.06 -10.24
C VAL A 83 4.69 -2.39 -9.65
N VAL A 84 4.49 -2.04 -8.39
CA VAL A 84 3.21 -2.16 -7.71
C VAL A 84 2.81 -0.81 -7.12
N ARG A 85 1.52 -0.57 -7.08
CA ARG A 85 0.95 0.67 -6.54
C ARG A 85 -0.21 0.34 -5.62
N TYR A 86 -0.29 1.03 -4.50
CA TYR A 86 -1.44 1.05 -3.62
C TYR A 86 -1.89 2.51 -3.46
N VAL A 87 -3.02 2.86 -4.07
CA VAL A 87 -3.49 4.25 -4.18
C VAL A 87 -2.43 5.13 -4.84
N ASP A 88 -1.78 6.01 -4.09
CA ASP A 88 -0.72 6.94 -4.49
C ASP A 88 0.69 6.44 -4.14
N ASN A 89 0.81 5.48 -3.22
CA ASN A 89 2.09 4.88 -2.84
C ASN A 89 2.55 3.85 -3.89
N ARG A 90 3.79 3.98 -4.37
CA ARG A 90 4.37 3.18 -5.46
C ARG A 90 5.64 2.49 -4.98
N LEU A 91 5.77 1.20 -5.29
CA LEU A 91 6.98 0.41 -5.08
C LEU A 91 7.47 -0.10 -6.43
N GLY A 92 8.68 0.31 -6.80
CA GLY A 92 9.39 -0.17 -7.97
C GLY A 92 10.57 -1.06 -7.56
N TRP A 93 10.62 -2.29 -8.06
CA TRP A 93 11.82 -3.11 -8.02
C TRP A 93 12.53 -3.02 -9.36
N LEU A 94 13.73 -2.43 -9.34
CA LEU A 94 14.60 -2.35 -10.49
C LEU A 94 16.01 -2.85 -10.15
N HIS A 95 16.75 -3.28 -11.18
CA HIS A 95 18.16 -3.59 -11.03
C HIS A 95 18.97 -2.29 -10.87
N ARG A 96 19.91 -2.26 -9.91
CA ARG A 96 20.70 -1.07 -9.54
C ARG A 96 21.36 -0.34 -10.71
N SER A 97 21.69 -1.04 -11.80
CA SER A 97 22.25 -0.40 -13.01
C SER A 97 21.28 0.58 -13.70
N HIS A 98 20.00 0.58 -13.36
CA HIS A 98 18.96 1.42 -13.97
C HIS A 98 18.55 2.61 -13.11
N ASP A 99 19.11 2.75 -11.91
CA ASP A 99 18.72 3.79 -10.94
C ASP A 99 18.92 5.21 -11.49
N ASN A 100 19.98 5.41 -12.27
CA ASN A 100 20.31 6.69 -12.91
C ASN A 100 19.62 6.93 -14.25
N GLN A 101 18.72 6.04 -14.69
CA GLN A 101 18.01 6.26 -15.93
C GLN A 101 16.95 7.35 -15.75
N LEU A 102 16.96 8.34 -16.63
CA LEU A 102 16.01 9.46 -16.60
C LEU A 102 14.55 9.00 -16.55
N VAL A 103 14.25 7.88 -17.20
CA VAL A 103 12.92 7.25 -17.19
C VAL A 103 12.55 6.62 -15.84
N VAL A 104 13.50 6.14 -15.05
CA VAL A 104 13.22 5.67 -13.69
C VAL A 104 13.01 6.87 -12.78
N GLN A 105 13.88 7.87 -12.87
CA GLN A 105 13.78 9.10 -12.08
C GLN A 105 12.49 9.86 -12.36
N ALA A 106 12.10 10.02 -13.62
CA ALA A 106 10.86 10.68 -14.00
C ALA A 106 9.61 9.89 -13.58
N PHE A 107 9.68 8.56 -13.54
CA PHE A 107 8.56 7.74 -13.04
C PHE A 107 8.36 7.93 -11.53
N LEU A 108 9.46 7.94 -10.78
CA LEU A 108 9.46 8.09 -9.32
C LEU A 108 9.26 9.54 -8.87
N HIS A 109 9.37 10.52 -9.78
CA HIS A 109 9.16 11.92 -9.48
C HIS A 109 7.71 12.19 -9.04
N GLN A 110 7.54 13.13 -8.10
CA GLN A 110 6.24 13.56 -7.60
C GLN A 110 5.34 14.17 -8.68
N ASP A 111 5.96 14.88 -9.64
CA ASP A 111 5.27 15.51 -10.77
C ASP A 111 5.11 14.57 -11.98
N MET A 112 5.28 13.26 -11.79
CA MET A 112 5.06 12.27 -12.85
C MET A 112 3.64 12.37 -13.41
N TYR A 113 2.66 12.62 -12.53
CA TYR A 113 1.32 13.00 -12.95
C TYR A 113 1.30 14.52 -13.10
N ILE A 114 1.05 14.99 -14.33
CA ILE A 114 0.87 16.42 -14.59
C ILE A 114 -0.32 16.97 -13.77
N PRO A 115 -0.34 18.28 -13.46
CA PRO A 115 -1.45 18.91 -12.76
C PRO A 115 -2.82 18.53 -13.37
N PRO A 116 -3.84 18.25 -12.55
CA PRO A 116 -3.96 18.60 -11.13
C PRO A 116 -3.62 17.48 -10.14
N ILE A 117 -3.02 16.37 -10.59
CA ILE A 117 -2.69 15.25 -9.68
C ILE A 117 -1.42 15.61 -8.93
N VAL A 118 -1.50 15.70 -7.61
CA VAL A 118 -0.36 15.97 -6.73
C VAL A 118 -0.13 14.71 -5.92
N LEU A 119 1.11 14.21 -5.94
CA LEU A 119 1.52 13.13 -5.05
C LEU A 119 2.10 13.73 -3.77
N GLU A 120 1.77 13.10 -2.65
CA GLU A 120 2.46 13.40 -1.40
C GLU A 120 3.88 12.83 -1.46
N TYR A 121 4.83 13.60 -0.95
CA TYR A 121 6.19 13.14 -0.79
C TYR A 121 6.27 12.30 0.48
N GLU A 122 6.59 11.02 0.33
CA GLU A 122 6.96 10.15 1.45
C GLU A 122 8.48 9.94 1.42
N ASP A 123 9.13 10.32 2.52
CA ASP A 123 10.57 10.12 2.70
C ASP A 123 10.88 8.64 2.96
N GLY A 124 11.94 8.15 2.30
CA GLY A 124 12.52 6.83 2.55
C GLY A 124 11.92 5.70 1.71
N ASN A 125 12.32 4.47 2.05
CA ASN A 125 11.90 3.25 1.34
C ASN A 125 10.74 2.55 2.05
N VAL A 126 9.71 3.30 2.44
CA VAL A 126 8.55 2.76 3.15
C VAL A 126 7.40 2.50 2.19
N PHE A 127 6.89 1.27 2.18
CA PHE A 127 5.72 0.87 1.41
C PHE A 127 4.73 0.12 2.32
N LEU A 128 3.51 0.65 2.45
CA LEU A 128 2.44 0.03 3.26
C LEU A 128 2.85 -0.34 4.70
N VAL A 129 3.54 0.58 5.38
CA VAL A 129 4.04 0.39 6.77
C VAL A 129 5.18 -0.64 6.87
N PHE A 130 5.85 -0.94 5.76
CA PHE A 130 7.08 -1.73 5.74
C PHE A 130 8.24 -0.94 5.16
N GLU A 131 9.36 -0.90 5.88
CA GLU A 131 10.61 -0.36 5.36
C GLU A 131 11.31 -1.45 4.56
N VAL A 132 11.70 -1.11 3.32
CA VAL A 132 12.40 -1.99 2.39
C VAL A 132 13.85 -1.54 2.29
N ASP A 133 14.77 -2.33 2.81
CA ASP A 133 16.20 -2.11 2.65
C ASP A 133 16.77 -3.04 1.57
N PRO A 134 17.06 -2.52 0.36
CA PRO A 134 17.63 -3.32 -0.72
C PRO A 134 19.10 -3.70 -0.48
N ILE A 135 19.83 -2.98 0.38
CA ILE A 135 21.23 -3.25 0.71
C ILE A 135 21.31 -4.39 1.71
N ALA A 136 20.60 -4.28 2.83
CA ALA A 136 20.52 -5.35 3.83
C ALA A 136 19.63 -6.51 3.37
N ARG A 137 18.87 -6.34 2.29
CA ARG A 137 17.87 -7.29 1.75
C ARG A 137 16.83 -7.67 2.80
N THR A 138 16.34 -6.65 3.50
CA THR A 138 15.34 -6.82 4.55
C THR A 138 14.08 -6.05 4.25
N VAL A 139 12.95 -6.58 4.69
CA VAL A 139 11.66 -5.91 4.75
C VAL A 139 11.24 -5.96 6.21
N SER A 140 11.12 -4.79 6.84
CA SER A 140 10.85 -4.68 8.27
C SER A 140 9.57 -3.89 8.53
N TYR A 141 8.81 -4.30 9.52
CA TYR A 141 7.58 -3.63 9.88
C TYR A 141 7.87 -2.32 10.64
N VAL A 142 7.34 -1.21 10.15
CA VAL A 142 7.44 0.09 10.80
C VAL A 142 6.54 0.08 12.03
N GLN A 143 7.17 0.07 13.20
CA GLN A 143 6.48 -0.03 14.47
C GLN A 143 5.69 1.26 14.77
N PRO A 144 4.56 1.17 15.49
CA PRO A 144 3.83 2.35 15.91
C PRO A 144 4.67 3.16 16.91
N ASP A 145 5.00 4.40 16.52
CA ASP A 145 5.82 5.36 17.27
C ASP A 145 5.07 6.12 18.39
N ALA A 146 3.75 6.09 18.38
CA ALA A 146 2.92 6.89 19.28
C ALA A 146 1.79 6.08 19.92
N SER A 147 1.49 6.39 21.19
CA SER A 147 0.49 5.68 22.00
C SER A 147 -0.93 5.74 21.43
N TRP A 148 -1.28 6.82 20.71
CA TRP A 148 -2.60 6.96 20.08
C TRP A 148 -2.81 6.02 18.88
N LYS A 149 -1.73 5.43 18.33
CA LYS A 149 -1.81 4.38 17.30
C LYS A 149 -2.27 3.04 17.88
N PHE A 150 -2.50 2.95 19.19
CA PHE A 150 -3.06 1.79 19.88
C PHE A 150 -4.47 2.12 20.39
N LEU A 151 -5.38 1.16 20.28
CA LEU A 151 -6.68 1.29 20.94
C LEU A 151 -6.46 1.28 22.45
N ARG A 152 -7.08 2.22 23.17
CA ARG A 152 -7.00 2.27 24.62
C ARG A 152 -7.81 1.13 25.24
N ARG A 153 -7.22 0.42 26.20
CA ARG A 153 -7.92 -0.65 26.94
C ARG A 153 -9.12 -0.14 27.74
N LEU A 154 -9.07 1.10 28.19
CA LEU A 154 -10.17 1.77 28.90
C LEU A 154 -11.32 2.20 27.97
N SER A 155 -11.24 1.93 26.67
CA SER A 155 -12.38 2.14 25.78
C SER A 155 -13.47 1.11 26.06
N ALA A 156 -14.72 1.44 25.74
CA ALA A 156 -15.87 0.53 25.85
C ALA A 156 -15.84 -0.65 24.87
N ALA A 157 -14.74 -0.84 24.13
CA ALA A 157 -14.59 -1.90 23.15
C ALA A 157 -14.32 -3.25 23.83
N ASN A 158 -14.89 -4.32 23.28
CA ASN A 158 -14.58 -5.67 23.75
C ASN A 158 -13.13 -6.08 23.43
N THR A 159 -12.63 -7.11 24.11
CA THR A 159 -11.26 -7.61 23.96
C THR A 159 -10.88 -7.97 22.53
N ARG A 160 -11.83 -8.52 21.75
CA ARG A 160 -11.61 -8.86 20.34
C ARG A 160 -11.34 -7.61 19.49
N THR A 161 -12.09 -6.54 19.71
CA THR A 161 -11.90 -5.24 19.04
C THR A 161 -10.59 -4.60 19.47
N LEU A 162 -10.29 -4.59 20.77
CA LEU A 162 -9.02 -4.05 21.29
C LEU A 162 -7.79 -4.74 20.68
N LEU A 163 -7.84 -6.07 20.52
CA LEU A 163 -6.75 -6.87 19.97
C LEU A 163 -6.80 -7.03 18.44
N SER A 164 -7.81 -6.47 17.77
CA SER A 164 -7.98 -6.61 16.32
C SER A 164 -6.79 -6.00 15.55
N SER A 165 -6.31 -4.85 16.02
CA SER A 165 -5.13 -4.17 15.49
C SER A 165 -3.85 -4.99 15.72
N PHE A 166 -3.66 -5.54 16.92
CA PHE A 166 -2.54 -6.46 17.20
C PHE A 166 -2.55 -7.66 16.26
N ARG A 167 -3.71 -8.32 16.12
CA ARG A 167 -3.88 -9.48 15.25
C ARG A 167 -3.59 -9.14 13.79
N SER A 168 -4.11 -8.01 13.31
CA SER A 168 -3.91 -7.55 11.94
C SER A 168 -2.42 -7.25 11.66
N ARG A 169 -1.75 -6.51 12.56
CA ARG A 169 -0.32 -6.18 12.42
C ARG A 169 0.56 -7.42 12.47
N ALA A 170 0.33 -8.31 13.45
CA ALA A 170 1.07 -9.57 13.53
C ALA A 170 0.89 -10.42 12.27
N HIS A 171 -0.33 -10.46 11.71
CA HIS A 171 -0.60 -11.15 10.46
C HIS A 171 0.15 -10.54 9.28
N LEU A 172 0.15 -9.20 9.17
CA LEU A 172 0.92 -8.50 8.13
C LEU A 172 2.42 -8.77 8.26
N ILE A 173 2.98 -8.69 9.47
CA ILE A 173 4.39 -8.97 9.76
C ILE A 173 4.76 -10.36 9.24
N THR A 174 3.96 -11.39 9.55
CA THR A 174 4.25 -12.76 9.09
C THR A 174 4.16 -12.98 7.59
N ARG A 175 3.55 -12.05 6.83
CA ARG A 175 3.39 -12.18 5.38
C ARG A 175 4.36 -11.34 4.58
N ALA A 176 4.79 -10.21 5.12
CA ALA A 176 5.58 -9.22 4.38
C ALA A 176 7.00 -9.06 4.91
N SER A 177 7.26 -9.33 6.19
CA SER A 177 8.60 -9.14 6.73
C SER A 177 9.54 -10.24 6.26
N TRP A 178 10.77 -9.86 5.95
CA TRP A 178 11.78 -10.75 5.39
C TRP A 178 13.18 -10.30 5.82
N PRO A 179 14.14 -11.21 6.09
CA PRO A 179 14.00 -12.67 6.19
C PRO A 179 13.24 -13.14 7.45
N LYS A 180 13.18 -14.45 7.71
CA LYS A 180 12.42 -15.02 8.83
C LYS A 180 12.86 -14.45 10.19
N GLU A 181 14.16 -14.19 10.35
CA GLU A 181 14.73 -13.57 11.54
C GLU A 181 14.21 -12.14 11.73
N GLN A 182 14.00 -11.39 10.64
CA GLN A 182 13.39 -10.07 10.69
C GLN A 182 11.93 -10.15 11.14
N CYS A 183 11.17 -11.10 10.60
CA CYS A 183 9.79 -11.36 11.01
C CYS A 183 9.70 -11.65 12.52
N ASP A 184 10.59 -12.50 13.05
CA ASP A 184 10.60 -12.80 14.48
C ASP A 184 10.97 -11.60 15.34
N ARG A 185 11.93 -10.77 14.89
CA ARG A 185 12.25 -9.49 15.55
C ARG A 185 11.05 -8.55 15.55
N ASP A 186 10.39 -8.36 14.42
CA ASP A 186 9.26 -7.45 14.28
C ASP A 186 8.06 -7.88 15.14
N LEU A 187 7.79 -9.18 15.25
CA LEU A 187 6.77 -9.72 16.15
C LEU A 187 7.12 -9.49 17.63
N GLN A 188 8.39 -9.64 18.01
CA GLN A 188 8.85 -9.38 19.38
C GLN A 188 8.71 -7.90 19.74
N VAL A 189 9.12 -7.00 18.84
CA VAL A 189 9.00 -5.56 19.06
C VAL A 189 7.52 -5.15 19.10
N LEU A 190 6.68 -5.67 18.21
CA LEU A 190 5.24 -5.43 18.24
C LEU A 190 4.63 -5.90 19.57
N ARG A 191 4.97 -7.10 20.03
CA ARG A 191 4.51 -7.63 21.31
C ARG A 191 4.91 -6.70 22.46
N LYS A 192 6.18 -6.31 22.53
CA LYS A 192 6.69 -5.38 23.54
C LYS A 192 5.91 -4.06 23.52
N ALA A 193 5.68 -3.49 22.33
CA ALA A 193 4.92 -2.24 22.19
C ALA A 193 3.50 -2.34 22.76
N TYR A 194 2.81 -3.48 22.64
CA TYR A 194 1.51 -3.69 23.26
C TYR A 194 1.59 -3.90 24.78
N LEU A 195 2.62 -4.60 25.27
CA LEU A 195 2.86 -4.75 26.71
C LEU A 195 3.16 -3.39 27.38
N ASP A 196 3.87 -2.51 26.69
CA ASP A 196 4.14 -1.14 27.14
C ASP A 196 2.87 -0.27 27.17
N GLN A 197 1.84 -0.63 26.39
CA GLN A 197 0.46 -0.10 26.50
C GLN A 197 -0.39 -0.91 27.51
N GLU A 198 0.30 -1.60 28.41
CA GLU A 198 -0.20 -2.40 29.52
C GLU A 198 -0.97 -3.68 29.13
N TYR A 199 -1.13 -4.03 27.85
CA TYR A 199 -1.90 -5.22 27.44
C TYR A 199 -1.46 -6.50 28.14
N ASP A 200 -2.39 -7.40 28.46
CA ASP A 200 -2.08 -8.66 29.14
C ASP A 200 -1.45 -9.65 28.16
N GLU A 201 -0.25 -10.12 28.51
CA GLU A 201 0.49 -11.15 27.81
C GLU A 201 -0.33 -12.41 27.51
N ARG A 202 -1.20 -12.82 28.45
CA ARG A 202 -2.07 -14.00 28.31
C ARG A 202 -3.01 -13.91 27.12
N LEU A 203 -3.31 -12.68 26.66
CA LEU A 203 -4.15 -12.42 25.50
C LEU A 203 -3.34 -12.35 24.20
N LEU A 204 -2.09 -11.89 24.24
CA LEU A 204 -1.23 -11.74 23.07
C LEU A 204 -0.62 -13.08 22.62
N SER A 205 -0.13 -13.87 23.57
CA SER A 205 0.54 -15.16 23.31
C SER A 205 -0.28 -16.16 22.48
N PRO A 206 -1.60 -16.37 22.72
CA PRO A 206 -2.42 -17.23 21.88
C PRO A 206 -2.56 -16.75 20.44
N ILE A 207 -2.64 -15.43 20.23
CA ILE A 207 -2.75 -14.82 18.90
C ILE A 207 -1.48 -15.08 18.09
N LEU A 208 -0.30 -14.82 18.69
CA LEU A 208 0.98 -15.06 18.04
C LEU A 208 1.19 -16.53 17.68
N ARG A 209 0.85 -17.46 18.59
CA ARG A 209 0.91 -18.90 18.32
C ARG A 209 0.04 -19.30 17.13
N HIS A 210 -1.19 -18.79 17.08
CA HIS A 210 -2.11 -19.08 15.99
C HIS A 210 -1.63 -18.52 14.65
N ILE A 211 -1.13 -17.28 14.61
CA ILE A 211 -0.65 -16.65 13.38
C ILE A 211 0.62 -17.35 12.87
N ARG A 212 1.57 -17.69 13.77
CA ARG A 212 2.78 -18.44 13.38
C ARG A 212 2.43 -19.80 12.78
N PHE A 213 1.54 -20.54 13.43
CA PHE A 213 1.04 -21.81 12.90
C PHE A 213 0.45 -21.64 11.48
N GLN A 214 -0.32 -20.58 11.24
CA GLN A 214 -0.86 -20.29 9.90
C GLN A 214 0.20 -19.89 8.87
N ALA A 215 1.30 -19.27 9.30
CA ALA A 215 2.39 -18.87 8.42
C ALA A 215 3.25 -20.09 8.02
N ASP A 216 3.61 -20.94 8.98
CA ASP A 216 4.41 -22.16 8.75
C ASP A 216 3.69 -23.15 7.82
N PHE A 217 2.35 -23.24 7.90
CA PHE A 217 1.55 -24.07 6.99
C PHE A 217 1.58 -23.60 5.52
N ARG A 218 1.85 -22.31 5.26
CA ARG A 218 1.83 -21.73 3.91
C ARG A 218 3.18 -21.76 3.22
N HIS A 219 4.26 -21.73 4.01
CA HIS A 219 5.63 -21.85 3.54
C HIS A 219 6.26 -23.06 4.20
N PRO A 220 5.90 -24.30 3.77
CA PRO A 220 6.62 -25.47 4.21
C PRO A 220 8.08 -25.24 3.84
N SER A 221 8.96 -25.27 4.84
CA SER A 221 10.41 -25.19 4.65
C SER A 221 10.78 -26.13 3.51
N GLN A 222 11.24 -25.56 2.39
CA GLN A 222 11.78 -26.38 1.30
C GLN A 222 12.98 -27.13 1.88
N PRO A 223 13.03 -28.47 1.79
CA PRO A 223 14.22 -29.19 2.19
C PRO A 223 15.38 -28.72 1.32
N GLU A 224 16.50 -28.41 1.98
CA GLU A 224 17.79 -28.08 1.37
C GLU A 224 18.29 -29.18 0.41
#